data_AF-A0A944XNR9-F1
#
_entry.id   AF-A0A944XNR9-F1
#
_cell.length_a   1.000
_cell.length_b   1.000
_cell.length_c   1.000
_cell.angle_alpha   90.00
_cell.angle_beta   90.00
_cell.angle_gamma   90.00
#
_symmetry.space_group_name_H-M   'P 1'
#
loop_
_entity.id
_entity.type
_entity.pdbx_description
1 polymer ?
#
loop_
_entity_poly.entity_id
_entity_poly.type
_entity_poly.pdbx_seq_one_letter_code
_entity_poly.pdbx_strand_id
1 'polypeptide(L)' 'DLTISTIKDKQWNNAAVPYYEGMVKIEGSHGGVGFLELTGY' A
#
# COMPACT_ATOMS: atom_id res chain seq x y z
N ASP A 1 8.85 -2.93 -15.69
CA ASP A 1 7.46 -2.98 -15.25
C ASP A 1 7.42 -3.47 -13.82
N LEU A 2 6.51 -2.95 -13.01
CA LEU A 2 6.40 -3.25 -11.59
C LEU A 2 4.93 -3.28 -11.19
N THR A 3 4.52 -4.39 -10.59
CA THR A 3 3.15 -4.58 -10.07
C THR A 3 3.17 -4.47 -8.55
N ILE A 4 2.21 -3.72 -8.00
CA ILE A 4 2.03 -3.56 -6.56
C ILE A 4 0.63 -4.02 -6.21
N SER A 5 0.52 -4.92 -5.23
CA SER A 5 -0.77 -5.41 -4.74
C SER A 5 -0.82 -5.35 -3.21
N THR A 6 -1.98 -5.00 -2.66
CA THR A 6 -2.23 -4.99 -1.22
C THR A 6 -2.25 -6.43 -0.67
N ILE A 7 -1.68 -6.62 0.52
CA ILE A 7 -1.71 -7.94 1.20
C ILE A 7 -2.99 -8.11 2.02
N LYS A 8 -3.54 -7.00 2.52
CA LYS A 8 -4.82 -6.94 3.23
C LYS A 8 -5.66 -5.78 2.69
N ASP A 9 -6.96 -5.99 2.66
CA ASP A 9 -7.91 -4.96 2.29
C ASP A 9 -8.25 -4.04 3.46
N LYS A 10 -8.81 -2.87 3.14
CA LYS A 10 -9.43 -1.94 4.10
C LYS A 10 -8.49 -1.45 5.21
N GLN A 11 -7.22 -1.20 4.88
CA GLN A 11 -6.24 -0.63 5.81
C GLN A 11 -6.33 0.90 5.86
N TRP A 12 -7.54 1.41 6.10
CA TRP A 12 -7.83 2.85 6.18
C TRP A 12 -7.70 3.34 7.62
N ASN A 13 -7.00 4.46 7.79
CA ASN A 13 -6.83 5.13 9.07
C ASN A 13 -7.67 6.42 9.12
N ASN A 14 -8.44 6.56 10.19
CA ASN A 14 -9.34 7.70 10.39
C ASN A 14 -8.66 8.81 11.22
N ALA A 15 -7.58 9.35 10.68
CA ALA A 15 -6.85 10.48 11.27
C ALA A 15 -7.46 11.83 10.84
N ALA A 16 -6.90 12.94 11.35
CA ALA A 16 -7.34 14.29 10.98
C ALA A 16 -7.30 14.54 9.46
N VAL A 17 -6.33 13.92 8.79
CA VAL A 17 -6.35 13.71 7.34
C VAL A 17 -6.43 12.20 7.12
N PRO A 18 -7.54 11.67 6.57
CA PRO A 18 -7.66 10.25 6.30
C PRO A 18 -6.57 9.76 5.36
N TYR A 19 -6.04 8.58 5.63
CA TYR A 19 -5.06 7.93 4.76
C TYR A 19 -5.26 6.42 4.68
N TYR A 20 -4.84 5.82 3.57
CA TYR A 20 -4.63 4.38 3.48
C TYR A 20 -3.18 4.10 3.86
N GLU A 21 -2.92 3.13 4.71
CA GLU A 21 -1.56 2.63 4.97
C GLU A 21 -1.60 1.12 5.07
N GLY A 22 -0.92 0.44 4.16
CA GLY A 22 -1.02 -1.01 4.11
C GLY A 22 0.19 -1.71 3.54
N MET A 23 0.44 -2.92 4.05
CA MET A 23 1.49 -3.77 3.51
C MET A 23 1.18 -4.17 2.06
N VAL A 24 2.21 -4.11 1.21
CA VAL A 24 2.12 -4.45 -0.21
C VAL A 24 3.17 -5.48 -0.61
N LYS A 25 2.82 -6.29 -1.61
CA LYS A 25 3.75 -7.11 -2.36
C LYS A 25 4.17 -6.36 -3.61
N ILE A 26 5.46 -6.43 -3.93
CA ILE A 26 6.07 -5.82 -5.11
C ILE A 26 6.59 -6.93 -6.01
N GLU A 27 6.18 -6.91 -7.28
CA GLU A 27 6.58 -7.88 -8.30
C GLU A 27 7.19 -7.18 -9.50
N GLY A 28 8.30 -7.73 -10.02
CA GLY A 28 9.11 -7.14 -11.09
C GLY A 28 10.38 -7.97 -11.29
N SER A 29 11.45 -7.36 -11.81
CA SER A 29 12.75 -8.06 -11.93
C SER A 29 13.37 -8.45 -10.58
N HIS A 30 13.03 -7.72 -9.52
CA HIS A 30 13.34 -8.04 -8.13
C HIS A 30 12.07 -7.85 -7.31
N GLY A 31 11.64 -8.92 -6.63
CA GLY A 31 10.46 -8.89 -5.78
C GLY A 31 10.76 -8.39 -4.37
N GLY A 32 9.71 -7.99 -3.64
CA GLY A 32 9.84 -7.57 -2.25
C GLY A 32 8.50 -7.37 -1.55
N VAL A 33 8.58 -7.01 -0.28
CA VAL A 33 7.45 -6.59 0.55
C VAL A 33 7.76 -5.23 1.17
N GLY A 34 6.74 -4.40 1.33
CA GLY A 34 6.88 -3.06 1.91
C GLY A 34 5.54 -2.51 2.38
N PHE A 35 5.47 -1.20 2.59
CA PHE A 35 4.24 -0.48 2.92
C PHE A 35 3.95 0.58 1.85
N LEU A 36 2.66 0.82 1.61
CA LEU A 36 2.17 1.88 0.75
C LEU A 36 1.26 2.79 1.59
N GLU A 37 1.58 4.08 1.59
CA GLU A 37 0.72 5.15 2.11
C GLU A 37 0.09 5.90 0.94
N LEU A 38 -1.23 6.11 0.98
CA LEU A 38 -1.94 6.97 0.05
C LEU A 38 -2.67 8.03 0.86
N THR A 39 -2.64 9.28 0.40
CA THR A 39 -3.36 10.42 0.96
C THR A 39 -3.97 11.23 -0.18
N GLY A 40 -4.97 12.08 0.10
CA GLY A 40 -5.53 12.99 -0.90
C GLY A 40 -6.30 12.33 -2.06
N TYR A 41 -6.71 11.07 -1.86
CA TYR A 41 -7.59 10.31 -2.76
C TYR A 41 -9.05 10.79 -2.72
#